data_AF-A0A4P7WV15-F1
#
_entry.id   AF-A0A4P7WV15-F1
#
_cell.length_a   1.000
_cell.length_b   1.000
_cell.length_c   1.000
_cell.angle_alpha   90.00
_cell.angle_beta   90.00
_cell.angle_gamma   90.00
#
_symmetry.space_group_name_H-M   'P 1'
#
loop_
_entity.id
_entity.type
_entity.pdbx_description
1 polymer ?
#
loop_
_entity_poly.entity_id
_entity_poly.type
_entity_poly.pdbx_seq_one_letter_code
_entity_poly.pdbx_strand_id
1 'polypeptide(L)' 'MNAIIQNILVFTTLGFALFFLYKKYFVKTKSKKACGTDDCGCH' A
#
# COMPACT_ATOMS: atom_id res chain seq x y z
N MET A 1 5.64 -26.87 22.39
CA MET A 1 5.91 -25.57 21.72
C MET A 1 6.28 -25.86 20.27
N ASN A 2 5.35 -25.66 19.32
CA ASN A 2 5.61 -25.95 17.91
C ASN A 2 6.18 -24.69 17.23
N ALA A 3 7.51 -24.62 17.15
CA ALA A 3 8.25 -23.48 16.59
C ALA A 3 7.81 -23.13 15.15
N ILE A 4 7.26 -24.10 14.42
CA ILE A 4 6.70 -23.92 13.07
C ILE A 4 5.60 -22.86 13.06
N ILE A 5 4.67 -22.88 14.01
CA ILE A 5 3.52 -21.96 14.05
C ILE A 5 3.97 -20.54 14.41
N GLN A 6 4.93 -20.39 15.32
CA GLN A 6 5.47 -19.07 15.69
C GLN A 6 6.24 -18.44 14.53
N ASN A 7 7.06 -19.22 13.81
CA ASN A 7 7.76 -18.73 12.62
C ASN A 7 6.77 -18.24 11.56
N ILE A 8 5.71 -19.00 11.28
CA ILE A 8 4.68 -18.58 10.32
C ILE A 8 4.07 -17.24 10.73
N LEU A 9 3.73 -17.06 12.01
CA LEU A 9 3.15 -15.81 12.50
C LEU A 9 4.13 -14.64 12.40
N VAL A 10 5.41 -14.85 12.73
CA VAL A 10 6.44 -13.81 12.65
C VAL A 10 6.70 -13.41 11.19
N PHE A 11 6.87 -14.37 10.28
CA PHE A 11 7.13 -14.07 8.87
C PHE A 11 5.92 -13.44 8.17
N THR A 12 4.71 -13.87 8.49
CA THR A 12 3.49 -13.25 7.95
C THR A 12 3.31 -11.83 8.47
N THR A 13 3.53 -11.59 9.76
CA THR A 13 3.45 -10.24 10.36
C THR A 13 4.51 -9.30 9.78
N LEU A 14 5.75 -9.79 9.63
CA LEU A 14 6.84 -9.03 9.02
C LEU A 14 6.54 -8.71 7.54
N GLY A 15 6.11 -9.71 6.77
CA GLY A 15 5.72 -9.54 5.37
C GLY A 15 4.56 -8.56 5.20
N PHE A 16 3.54 -8.62 6.08
CA PHE A 16 2.41 -7.71 6.07
C PHE A 16 2.82 -6.27 6.40
N ALA A 17 3.70 -6.08 7.39
CA ALA A 17 4.22 -4.76 7.74
C ALA A 17 5.00 -4.12 6.58
N LEU A 18 5.88 -4.89 5.93
CA LEU A 18 6.63 -4.44 4.76
C LEU A 18 5.71 -4.14 3.57
N PHE A 19 4.73 -5.00 3.30
CA PHE A 19 3.73 -4.78 2.26
C PHE A 19 2.93 -3.50 2.49
N PHE A 20 2.49 -3.25 3.73
CA PHE A 20 1.72 -2.07 4.09
C PHE A 20 2.56 -0.79 3.97
N LEU A 21 3.82 -0.82 4.41
CA LEU A 21 4.75 0.29 4.22
C LEU A 21 5.01 0.55 2.72
N TYR A 22 5.27 -0.51 1.94
CA TYR A 22 5.50 -0.38 0.51
C TYR A 22 4.28 0.24 -0.18
N LYS A 23 3.07 -0.24 0.12
CA LYS A 23 1.83 0.33 -0.39
C LYS A 23 1.66 1.79 0.03
N LYS A 24 1.96 2.14 1.29
CA LYS A 24 1.77 3.50 1.80
C LYS A 24 2.71 4.52 1.14
N TYR A 25 3.97 4.17 0.94
CA TYR A 25 4.99 5.13 0.50
C TYR A 25 5.29 5.07 -1.00
N PHE A 26 5.17 3.90 -1.63
CA PHE A 26 5.52 3.71 -3.04
C PHE A 26 4.30 3.66 -3.96
N VAL A 27 3.11 3.29 -3.47
CA VAL A 27 1.88 3.38 -4.26
C VAL A 27 1.34 4.81 -4.14
N LYS A 28 1.85 5.71 -4.99
CA LYS A 28 1.16 6.97 -5.26
C LYS A 28 -0.15 6.65 -5.96
N THR A 29 -1.27 6.78 -5.26
CA THR A 29 -2.58 6.73 -5.90
C THR A 29 -2.61 7.87 -6.92
N LYS A 30 -2.69 7.52 -8.21
CA LYS A 30 -3.05 8.52 -9.23
C LYS A 30 -4.42 9.02 -8.80
N SER A 31 -4.50 10.27 -8.37
CA SER A 31 -5.78 10.93 -8.15
C SER A 31 -6.58 10.72 -9.44
N LYS A 32 -7.67 9.95 -9.37
CA LYS A 32 -8.67 9.97 -10.42
C LYS A 32 -9.26 11.36 -10.33
N LYS A 33 -8.63 12.33 -11.01
CA LYS A 33 -9.26 13.61 -11.26
C LYS A 33 -10.56 13.25 -11.97
N ALA A 34 -11.69 13.37 -11.28
CA ALA A 34 -12.99 13.49 -11.89
C ALA A 34 -13.12 14.90 -12.49
N CYS A 35 -12.10 15.32 -13.24
CA CYS A 35 -12.14 16.50 -14.08
C CYS A 35 -12.02 15.91 -15.47
N GLY A 36 -13.18 15.81 -16.12
CA GLY A 36 -13.28 15.40 -17.50
C GLY A 36 -12.38 16.24 -18.38
N THR A 37 -12.18 15.75 -19.59
CA THR A 37 -11.68 16.50 -20.73
C THR A 37 -12.03 17.98 -20.66
N ASP A 38 -11.01 18.82 -20.78
CA ASP A 38 -11.07 20.27 -20.98
C ASP A 38 -11.32 21.14 -19.73
N ASP A 39 -10.35 22.02 -19.48
CA ASP A 39 -10.33 23.11 -18.51
C ASP A 39 -10.03 22.76 -17.04
N CYS A 40 -8.75 22.87 -16.69
CA CYS A 40 -8.27 22.89 -15.31
C CYS A 40 -8.06 24.34 -14.83
N GLY A 41 -9.07 25.21 -15.00
CA GLY A 41 -9.45 26.30 -14.09
C GLY A 41 -8.38 27.21 -13.47
N CYS A 42 -7.23 27.42 -14.11
CA CYS A 42 -6.19 28.34 -13.65
C CYS A 42 -5.61 29.06 -14.87
N HIS A 43 -6.12 30.28 -15.11
CA HIS A 43 -5.48 31.29 -15.95
C HIS A 43 -4.46 32.06 -15.10
#